data_AF-A0AAJ1YDV6-F1
#
_entry.id   AF-A0AAJ1YDV6-F1
#
_cell.length_a   1.000
_cell.length_b   1.000
_cell.length_c   1.000
_cell.angle_alpha   90.00
_cell.angle_beta   90.00
_cell.angle_gamma   90.00
#
_symmetry.space_group_name_H-M   'P 1'
#
loop_
_entity.id
_entity.type
_entity.pdbx_description
1 polymer ?
#
loop_
_entity_poly.entity_id
_entity_poly.type
_entity_poly.pdbx_seq_one_letter_code
_entity_poly.pdbx_strand_id
1 'polypeptide(L)'
;MTANDISLVLMVCMFNGGCLLRYDRNGSLGECVAMPVPRPTSCCFGEEGLETLFITTARFAMTPSELAEYPDSGDLFAIRPAIAGVPRHLFKECKMGR
;
A
#
# COMPACT_ATOMS: atom_id res chain seq x y z
N MET A 1 -13.32 -22.84 3.93
CA MET A 1 -12.57 -21.65 4.35
C MET A 1 -12.75 -21.51 5.85
N THR A 2 -11.83 -22.06 6.64
CA THR A 2 -11.91 -21.97 8.10
C THR A 2 -11.44 -20.58 8.53
N ALA A 3 -12.06 -20.04 9.58
CA ALA A 3 -11.91 -18.70 10.11
C ALA A 3 -10.53 -18.40 10.76
N ASN A 4 -9.47 -19.09 10.34
CA ASN A 4 -8.11 -18.99 10.88
C ASN A 4 -7.04 -18.62 9.83
N ASP A 5 -7.44 -18.36 8.58
CA ASP A 5 -6.57 -17.74 7.57
C ASP A 5 -6.65 -16.21 7.73
N ILE A 6 -5.94 -15.66 8.72
CA ILE A 6 -5.44 -14.29 8.60
C ILE A 6 -4.47 -14.37 7.42
N SER A 7 -4.98 -14.22 6.20
CA SER A 7 -4.21 -14.38 4.99
C SER A 7 -3.19 -13.25 4.93
N LEU A 8 -2.01 -13.50 5.49
CA LEU A 8 -0.85 -12.62 5.43
C LEU A 8 -0.42 -12.55 3.97
N VAL A 9 -1.03 -11.63 3.24
CA VAL A 9 -0.67 -11.28 1.87
C VAL A 9 0.27 -10.09 1.89
N LEU A 10 1.13 -10.01 0.89
CA LEU A 10 2.01 -8.87 0.70
C LEU A 10 1.38 -7.90 -0.30
N MET A 11 1.12 -6.66 0.14
CA MET A 11 0.75 -5.53 -0.71
C MET A 11 2.02 -4.82 -1.17
N VAL A 12 2.18 -4.62 -2.49
CA VAL A 12 3.35 -3.95 -3.07
C VAL A 12 2.89 -2.79 -3.94
N CYS A 13 3.33 -1.57 -3.62
CA CYS A 13 3.20 -0.41 -4.49
C CYS A 13 4.29 -0.46 -5.57
N MET A 14 3.91 -0.59 -6.84
CA MET A 14 4.86 -0.66 -7.94
C MET A 14 5.17 0.73 -8.49
N PHE A 15 6.26 1.32 -8.00
CA PHE A 15 6.76 2.59 -8.52
C PHE A 15 7.14 2.47 -10.01
N ASN A 16 6.67 3.40 -10.83
CA ASN A 16 6.69 3.36 -12.31
C ASN A 16 5.92 2.18 -12.94
N GLY A 17 5.26 1.34 -12.14
CA GLY A 17 4.35 0.29 -12.61
C GLY A 17 2.88 0.72 -12.60
N GLY A 18 2.55 1.83 -11.92
CA GLY A 18 1.19 2.36 -11.86
C GLY A 18 0.17 1.39 -11.27
N CYS A 19 0.59 0.52 -10.35
CA CYS A 19 -0.30 -0.49 -9.78
C CYS A 19 0.08 -0.90 -8.36
N LEU A 20 -0.87 -1.56 -7.71
CA LEU A 20 -0.68 -2.33 -6.48
C LEU A 20 -0.68 -3.82 -6.84
N LEU A 21 0.28 -4.56 -6.33
CA LEU A 21 0.34 -6.02 -6.48
C LEU A 21 0.02 -6.70 -5.15
N ARG A 22 -0.74 -7.79 -5.23
CA ARG A 22 -1.02 -8.67 -4.11
C ARG A 22 -0.34 -10.01 -4.32
N TYR A 23 0.58 -10.35 -3.43
CA TYR A 23 1.20 -11.68 -3.39
C TYR A 23 0.67 -12.50 -2.23
N ASP A 24 0.48 -13.80 -2.46
CA ASP A 24 0.25 -14.75 -1.37
C ASP A 24 1.55 -15.11 -0.64
N ARG A 25 1.42 -15.90 0.42
CA ARG A 25 2.55 -16.36 1.25
C ARG A 25 3.58 -17.23 0.52
N ASN A 26 3.23 -17.75 -0.65
CA ASN A 26 4.10 -18.58 -1.48
C ASN A 26 4.80 -17.73 -2.56
N GLY A 27 4.57 -16.41 -2.58
CA GLY A 27 5.10 -15.49 -3.59
C GLY A 27 4.33 -15.51 -4.90
N SER A 28 3.15 -16.13 -4.95
CA SER A 28 2.32 -16.14 -6.16
C SER A 28 1.55 -14.82 -6.27
N LEU A 29 1.57 -14.23 -7.46
CA LEU A 29 0.79 -13.02 -7.75
C LEU A 29 -0.69 -13.39 -7.84
N GLY A 30 -1.51 -12.82 -6.94
CA GLY A 30 -2.95 -13.02 -6.91
C GLY A 30 -3.72 -11.92 -7.65
N GLU A 31 -3.37 -10.66 -7.44
CA GLU A 31 -4.12 -9.52 -7.97
C GLU A 31 -3.19 -8.36 -8.35
N CYS A 32 -3.56 -7.63 -9.40
CA CYS A 32 -2.92 -6.39 -9.82
C CYS A 32 -4.02 -5.32 -9.94
N VAL A 33 -3.97 -4.31 -9.07
CA VAL A 33 -4.93 -3.20 -9.04
C VAL A 33 -4.27 -2.00 -9.70
N ALA A 34 -4.80 -1.56 -10.85
CA ALA A 34 -4.32 -0.37 -11.53
C ALA A 34 -4.57 0.89 -10.69
N MET A 35 -3.58 1.78 -10.67
CA MET A 35 -3.66 3.08 -10.02
C MET A 35 -3.72 4.17 -11.10
N PRO A 36 -4.44 5.29 -10.87
CA PRO A 36 -4.51 6.39 -11.82
C PRO A 36 -3.23 7.25 -11.87
N VAL A 37 -2.15 6.79 -11.24
CA VAL A 37 -0.85 7.47 -11.19
C VAL A 37 0.27 6.45 -11.40
N PRO A 38 1.38 6.86 -12.03
CA PRO A 38 2.47 5.93 -12.39
C PRO A 38 3.32 5.51 -11.18
N ARG A 39 3.31 6.31 -10.11
CA ARG A 39 4.29 6.22 -9.00
C ARG A 39 3.61 6.07 -7.62
N PRO A 40 2.84 5.00 -7.36
CA PRO A 40 2.53 4.63 -5.99
C PRO A 40 3.83 4.26 -5.26
N THR A 41 3.99 4.72 -4.01
CA THR A 41 5.26 4.60 -3.26
C THR A 41 5.18 3.63 -2.09
N SER A 42 4.10 3.66 -1.32
CA SER A 42 3.92 2.81 -0.15
C SER A 42 2.45 2.74 0.22
N CYS A 43 2.09 1.78 1.07
CA CYS A 43 0.73 1.63 1.57
C CYS A 43 0.69 1.08 3.00
N CYS A 44 -0.39 1.41 3.72
CA CYS A 44 -0.68 0.84 5.02
C CYS A 44 -2.20 0.71 5.23
N PHE A 45 -2.61 -0.30 5.99
CA PHE A 45 -3.98 -0.40 6.45
C PHE A 45 -4.22 0.56 7.62
N GLY A 46 -5.38 1.22 7.63
CA GLY A 46 -5.81 2.14 8.67
C GLY A 46 -7.30 2.02 8.97
N GLU A 47 -7.83 2.99 9.72
CA GLU A 47 -9.13 2.92 10.40
C GLU A 47 -9.16 1.87 11.54
N GLU A 48 -10.21 1.91 12.36
CA GLU A 48 -10.35 1.01 13.52
C GLU A 48 -10.43 -0.47 13.12
N GLY A 49 -11.08 -0.76 11.98
CA GLY A 49 -11.20 -2.12 11.44
C GLY A 49 -10.01 -2.59 10.59
N LEU A 50 -9.05 -1.71 10.28
CA LEU A 50 -7.94 -2.00 9.35
C LEU A 50 -8.41 -2.44 7.95
N GLU A 51 -9.57 -1.96 7.50
CA GLU A 51 -10.21 -2.35 6.23
C GLU A 51 -9.89 -1.39 5.07
N THR A 52 -9.31 -0.23 5.38
CA THR A 52 -8.94 0.77 4.37
C THR A 52 -7.44 0.77 4.16
N LEU A 53 -7.00 0.55 2.92
CA LEU A 53 -5.61 0.64 2.50
C LEU A 53 -5.33 2.06 1.99
N PHE A 54 -4.55 2.82 2.75
CA PHE A 54 -4.03 4.12 2.34
C PHE A 54 -2.77 3.94 1.50
N ILE A 55 -2.65 4.70 0.41
CA ILE A 55 -1.56 4.58 -0.57
C ILE A 55 -0.97 5.95 -0.82
N THR A 56 0.31 6.11 -0.52
CA THR A 56 1.06 7.32 -0.86
C THR A 56 1.57 7.23 -2.29
N THR A 57 1.71 8.38 -2.95
CA THR A 57 2.20 8.46 -4.32
C THR A 57 3.25 9.56 -4.45
N ALA A 58 3.95 9.61 -5.57
CA ALA A 58 5.02 10.57 -5.80
C ALA A 58 4.85 11.31 -7.12
N ARG A 59 5.23 12.59 -7.09
CA ARG A 59 5.36 13.44 -8.28
C ARG A 59 6.75 14.02 -8.50
N PHE A 60 7.72 13.65 -7.65
CA PHE A 60 9.08 14.17 -7.77
C PHE A 60 9.65 13.76 -9.13
N ALA A 61 10.40 14.66 -9.76
CA ALA A 61 11.01 14.44 -11.07
C ALA A 61 10.02 13.96 -12.16
N MET A 62 8.77 14.41 -12.12
CA MET A 62 7.85 14.32 -13.27
C MET A 62 7.99 15.59 -14.12
N THR A 63 7.94 15.41 -15.43
CA THR A 63 7.91 16.48 -16.43
C THR A 63 6.54 17.19 -16.43
N PRO A 64 6.46 18.42 -16.98
CA PRO A 64 5.17 19.10 -17.11
C PRO A 64 4.11 18.31 -17.90
N SER A 65 4.52 17.55 -18.92
CA SER A 65 3.59 16.70 -19.68
C SER A 65 3.10 15.50 -18.87
N GLU A 66 3.98 14.83 -18.13
CA GLU A 66 3.56 13.73 -17.24
C GLU A 66 2.63 14.22 -16.12
N LEU A 67 2.87 15.43 -15.58
CA LEU A 67 1.99 16.03 -14.58
C LEU A 67 0.63 16.42 -15.17
N ALA A 68 0.57 16.80 -16.44
CA ALA A 68 -0.69 17.06 -17.13
C ALA A 68 -1.47 15.76 -17.43
N GLU A 69 -0.76 14.67 -17.72
CA GLU A 69 -1.36 13.34 -17.96
C GLU A 69 -1.81 12.66 -16.66
N TYR A 70 -1.04 12.79 -15.58
CA TYR A 70 -1.31 12.19 -14.27
C TYR A 70 -1.41 13.27 -13.18
N PRO A 71 -2.48 14.08 -13.20
CA PRO A 71 -2.61 15.26 -12.32
C PRO A 71 -2.63 14.91 -10.83
N ASP A 72 -3.11 13.72 -10.47
CA ASP A 72 -3.23 13.26 -9.08
C ASP A 72 -1.90 12.67 -8.53
N SER A 73 -0.81 12.72 -9.32
CA SER A 73 0.50 12.26 -8.84
C SER A 73 0.95 13.10 -7.64
N GLY A 74 1.34 12.42 -6.57
CA GLY A 74 1.71 13.05 -5.31
C GLY A 74 0.58 13.12 -4.27
N ASP A 75 -0.65 12.78 -4.66
CA ASP A 75 -1.78 12.72 -3.72
C ASP A 75 -1.80 11.41 -2.91
N LEU A 76 -2.66 11.40 -1.89
CA LEU A 76 -2.95 10.23 -1.06
C LEU A 76 -4.23 9.56 -1.55
N PHE A 77 -4.17 8.25 -1.79
CA PHE A 77 -5.33 7.44 -2.18
C PHE A 77 -5.77 6.53 -1.04
N ALA A 78 -7.03 6.11 -1.07
CA ALA A 78 -7.59 5.11 -0.16
C ALA A 78 -8.48 4.14 -0.95
N ILE A 79 -8.32 2.84 -0.70
CA ILE A 79 -9.17 1.79 -1.25
C ILE A 79 -9.62 0.83 -0.15
N ARG A 80 -10.71 0.10 -0.39
CA ARG A 80 -11.19 -0.98 0.48
C ARG A 80 -11.05 -2.33 -0.21
N PRO A 81 -9.94 -3.06 0.00
CA PRO A 81 -9.79 -4.40 -0.54
C PRO A 81 -10.65 -5.40 0.26
N ALA A 82 -10.82 -6.62 -0.25
CA ALA A 82 -11.60 -7.67 0.41
C ALA A 82 -10.90 -8.30 1.66
N ILE A 83 -9.82 -7.68 2.14
CA ILE A 83 -8.99 -8.16 3.25
C ILE A 83 -8.77 -7.02 4.23
N ALA A 84 -8.60 -7.37 5.51
CA ALA A 84 -8.18 -6.45 6.54
C ALA A 84 -6.67 -6.59 6.83
N GLY A 85 -6.06 -5.51 7.28
CA GLY A 85 -4.67 -5.47 7.73
C GLY A 85 -4.46 -6.06 9.12
N VAL A 86 -3.23 -5.89 9.61
CA VAL A 86 -2.85 -6.24 10.99
C VAL A 86 -2.36 -5.00 11.75
N PRO A 87 -2.53 -4.93 13.08
CA PRO A 87 -2.07 -3.79 13.86
C PRO A 87 -0.57 -3.56 13.70
N ARG A 88 -0.17 -2.30 13.52
CA ARG A 88 1.25 -1.92 13.42
C ARG A 88 1.94 -2.17 14.76
N HIS A 89 3.14 -2.74 14.73
CA HIS A 89 3.98 -2.81 15.92
C HIS A 89 4.39 -1.42 16.41
N LEU A 90 4.32 -1.23 17.73
CA LEU A 90 4.83 -0.03 18.39
C LEU A 90 6.35 -0.10 18.51
N PHE A 91 7.01 1.06 18.43
CA PHE A 91 8.43 1.18 18.71
C PHE A 91 8.71 0.80 20.17
N LYS A 92 9.73 -0.02 20.41
CA LYS A 92 10.16 -0.42 21.75
C LYS A 92 11.40 0.37 22.13
N GLU A 93 11.28 1.33 23.03
CA GLU A 93 12.45 2.01 23.61
C GLU A 93 13.19 1.08 24.56
N CYS A 94 14.50 0.89 24.32
CA CYS A 94 15.38 0.26 25.30
C CYS A 94 15.76 1.32 26.34
N LYS A 95 15.31 1.16 27.59
CA LYS A 95 15.74 2.05 28.67
C LYS A 95 17.19 1.71 29.02
N MET A 96 18.13 2.58 28.65
CA MET A 96 19.47 2.55 29.22
C MET A 96 19.35 2.87 30.72
N GLY A 97 19.78 1.95 31.59
CA GLY A 97 19.77 2.15 33.04
C GLY A 97 20.58 3.39 33.41
N ARG A 98 20.06 4.19 34.35
CA ARG A 98 20.82 5.28 34.98
C ARG A 98 21.88 4.70 35.91
#